data_AF-A0A3M7IEI8-F1
#
_entry.id   AF-A0A3M7IEI8-F1
#
_cell.length_a   1.000
_cell.length_b   1.000
_cell.length_c   1.000
_cell.angle_alpha   90.00
_cell.angle_beta   90.00
_cell.angle_gamma   90.00
#
_symmetry.space_group_name_H-M   'P 1'
#
loop_
_entity.id
_entity.type
_entity.pdbx_description
1 polymer ?
#
loop_
_entity_poly.entity_id
_entity_poly.type
_entity_poly.pdbx_seq_one_letter_code
_entity_poly.pdbx_strand_id
1 'polypeptide(L)'
;MTNPSQPHLLAPIQRAILFLVMAIATLYSANAADEMLPNLHQGDEEPWLVAERYYQAAHGIIMRETGPIRLESIQARLACLSYLLNTSRLNQAWFTFGTCFQLILTLGMHRKTPEDGSSHDFISQECRKRCFWTAYTLDGYFSVMLGRPPFFHDSDIDQRLPMLVNDADILADGIAPRAFNKDCMIAAALHHAKLARILKQASREQYLLQRPKDQQQIETAQRLNAEVEEWRQSLPIFLSGAIHPSTLVPVFRRQLTVLRIACAHAVMLINRPLILIRKADPSRIEPQVTACLDAARQVLDTVLEFVADKHLFTAFWNTQYVTFNALSIAYVWIIQRRIGRLNDILPTFDLQELFDTAETVQMHLATVTRSNAPNLRYSIILGELQQEARRVLNTANTQVPKTPMECSGQEDSGVMTDMSMTALPGETPSGWSGRFDFPLDPNLWLQLDSFPFSK
;
A
#
# COMPACT_ATOMS: atom_id res chain seq x y z
N MET A 1 -29.35 33.59 -30.93
CA MET A 1 -28.35 34.62 -30.55
C MET A 1 -27.97 34.38 -29.10
N THR A 2 -26.84 33.71 -28.87
CA THR A 2 -26.29 33.45 -27.53
C THR A 2 -25.50 34.67 -27.08
N ASN A 3 -25.83 35.17 -25.89
CA ASN A 3 -25.25 36.37 -25.28
C ASN A 3 -23.75 36.15 -24.95
N PRO A 4 -22.80 36.90 -25.52
CA PRO A 4 -21.36 36.60 -25.45
C PRO A 4 -20.66 37.10 -24.17
N SER A 5 -21.41 37.43 -23.11
CA SER A 5 -20.88 38.08 -21.90
C SER A 5 -21.16 37.36 -20.58
N GLN A 6 -21.60 36.09 -20.62
CA GLN A 6 -21.51 35.24 -19.42
C GLN A 6 -20.14 34.54 -19.40
N PRO A 7 -19.32 34.70 -18.34
CA PRO A 7 -18.16 33.84 -18.18
C PRO A 7 -18.67 32.40 -18.19
N HIS A 8 -18.08 31.53 -19.01
CA HIS A 8 -18.41 30.11 -19.02
C HIS A 8 -18.09 29.52 -17.63
N LEU A 9 -19.06 29.59 -16.73
CA LEU A 9 -18.95 29.06 -15.38
C LEU A 9 -18.83 27.55 -15.50
N LEU A 10 -17.69 27.02 -15.07
CA LEU A 10 -17.44 25.58 -14.99
C LEU A 10 -18.60 24.89 -14.28
N ALA A 11 -18.98 23.71 -14.80
CA ALA A 11 -20.00 22.89 -14.15
C ALA A 11 -19.56 22.58 -12.70
N PRO A 12 -20.51 22.41 -11.76
CA PRO A 12 -20.18 22.16 -10.36
C PRO A 12 -19.13 21.05 -10.18
N ILE A 13 -19.31 19.92 -10.87
CA ILE A 13 -18.40 18.78 -10.77
C ILE A 13 -16.99 19.07 -11.31
N GLN A 14 -16.85 19.89 -12.36
CA GLN A 14 -15.56 20.32 -12.88
C GLN A 14 -14.82 21.21 -11.86
N ARG A 15 -15.56 22.08 -11.14
CA ARG A 15 -14.98 22.86 -10.03
C ARG A 15 -14.51 21.96 -8.89
N ALA A 16 -15.26 20.89 -8.58
CA ALA A 16 -14.84 19.92 -7.56
C ALA A 16 -13.52 19.24 -7.94
N ILE A 17 -13.34 18.86 -9.21
CA ILE A 17 -12.06 18.32 -9.71
C ILE A 17 -10.93 19.32 -9.49
N LEU A 18 -11.11 20.58 -9.88
CA LEU A 18 -10.09 21.62 -9.69
C LEU A 18 -9.73 21.80 -8.22
N PHE A 19 -10.72 21.89 -7.33
CA PHE A 19 -10.47 21.96 -5.90
C PHE A 19 -9.71 20.74 -5.37
N LEU A 20 -9.98 19.53 -5.86
CA LEU A 20 -9.23 18.33 -5.46
C LEU A 20 -7.79 18.36 -5.99
N VAL A 21 -7.57 18.82 -7.21
CA VAL A 21 -6.22 19.02 -7.76
C VAL A 21 -5.45 20.01 -6.89
N MET A 22 -6.06 21.14 -6.52
CA MET A 22 -5.45 22.12 -5.62
C MET A 22 -5.20 21.53 -4.23
N ALA A 23 -6.14 20.78 -3.66
CA ALA A 23 -5.97 20.13 -2.35
C ALA A 23 -4.76 19.18 -2.35
N ILE A 24 -4.63 18.33 -3.38
CA ILE A 24 -3.52 17.39 -3.52
C ILE A 24 -2.20 18.12 -3.79
N ALA A 25 -2.21 19.13 -4.66
CA ALA A 25 -1.02 19.93 -4.96
C ALA A 25 -0.51 20.66 -3.72
N THR A 26 -1.39 21.28 -2.94
CA THR A 26 -1.04 21.94 -1.67
C THR A 26 -0.50 20.94 -0.65
N LEU A 27 -1.10 19.75 -0.53
CA LEU A 27 -0.61 18.70 0.36
C LEU A 27 0.84 18.28 0.03
N TYR A 28 1.16 18.10 -1.24
CA TYR A 28 2.53 17.75 -1.64
C TYR A 28 3.48 18.95 -1.63
N SER A 29 3.01 20.16 -1.93
CA SER A 29 3.81 21.38 -1.88
C SER A 29 4.18 21.75 -0.45
N ALA A 30 3.30 21.52 0.53
CA ALA A 30 3.60 21.68 1.95
C ALA A 30 4.84 20.86 2.36
N ASN A 31 4.91 19.63 1.85
CA ASN A 31 6.00 18.70 2.13
C ASN A 31 7.27 19.00 1.32
N ALA A 32 7.17 19.82 0.26
CA ALA A 32 8.30 20.24 -0.59
C ALA A 32 8.78 21.68 -0.30
N ALA A 33 7.96 22.49 0.38
CA ALA A 33 8.26 23.88 0.73
C ALA A 33 9.37 23.99 1.80
N ASP A 34 9.72 22.88 2.45
CA ASP A 34 10.94 22.78 3.27
C ASP A 34 12.24 22.84 2.43
N GLU A 35 12.15 22.83 1.07
CA GLU A 35 13.33 22.78 0.19
C GLU A 35 13.49 23.88 -0.87
N MET A 36 12.44 24.43 -1.51
CA MET A 36 12.66 25.24 -2.74
C MET A 36 12.07 26.66 -2.80
N LEU A 37 11.07 27.01 -1.97
CA LEU A 37 10.40 28.32 -2.06
C LEU A 37 10.11 28.89 -0.65
N PRO A 38 11.12 29.42 0.06
CA PRO A 38 10.92 29.97 1.41
C PRO A 38 9.93 31.15 1.48
N ASN A 39 9.57 31.74 0.32
CA ASN A 39 8.74 32.94 0.23
C ASN A 39 7.26 32.69 -0.15
N LEU A 40 6.82 31.44 -0.30
CA LEU A 40 5.40 31.13 -0.54
C LEU A 40 4.55 31.14 0.73
N HIS A 41 5.17 31.09 1.91
CA HIS A 41 4.53 31.29 3.21
C HIS A 41 4.38 32.79 3.51
N GLN A 42 3.69 33.53 2.64
CA GLN A 42 3.24 34.89 2.95
C GLN A 42 1.89 34.94 3.70
N GLY A 43 1.32 33.78 4.04
CA GLY A 43 0.13 33.68 4.88
C GLY A 43 0.43 32.91 6.17
N ASP A 44 -0.13 33.37 7.29
CA ASP A 44 -0.05 32.76 8.63
C ASP A 44 -0.73 31.38 8.72
N GLU A 45 -1.23 30.83 7.60
CA GLU A 45 -2.06 29.64 7.59
C GLU A 45 -1.29 28.39 7.13
N GLU A 46 -1.37 27.37 7.96
CA GLU A 46 -0.73 26.08 7.74
C GLU A 46 -1.19 25.40 6.43
N PRO A 47 -0.27 24.96 5.55
CA PRO A 47 -0.62 24.43 4.23
C PRO A 47 -1.63 23.26 4.24
N TRP A 48 -1.59 22.38 5.24
CA TRP A 48 -2.55 21.27 5.34
C TRP A 48 -3.98 21.78 5.56
N LEU A 49 -4.16 22.91 6.26
CA LEU A 49 -5.47 23.50 6.50
C LEU A 49 -6.05 24.06 5.21
N VAL A 50 -5.20 24.68 4.40
CA VAL A 50 -5.58 25.14 3.05
C VAL A 50 -6.01 23.96 2.17
N ALA A 51 -5.23 22.87 2.17
CA ALA A 51 -5.57 21.65 1.44
C ALA A 51 -6.92 21.06 1.90
N GLU A 52 -7.17 21.03 3.20
CA GLU A 52 -8.41 20.51 3.76
C GLU A 52 -9.62 21.36 3.37
N ARG A 53 -9.51 22.69 3.33
CA ARG A 53 -10.61 23.55 2.87
C ARG A 53 -10.97 23.28 1.41
N TYR A 54 -9.99 23.13 0.53
CA TYR A 54 -10.23 22.76 -0.86
C TYR A 54 -10.93 21.40 -0.96
N TYR A 55 -10.45 20.41 -0.21
CA TYR A 55 -11.10 19.11 -0.15
C TYR A 55 -12.56 19.19 0.33
N GLN A 56 -12.82 19.90 1.43
CA GLN A 56 -14.16 20.03 1.99
C GLN A 56 -15.12 20.74 1.01
N ALA A 57 -14.65 21.77 0.31
CA ALA A 57 -15.41 22.44 -0.73
C ALA A 57 -15.76 21.48 -1.89
N ALA A 58 -14.79 20.70 -2.37
CA ALA A 58 -15.01 19.71 -3.42
C ALA A 58 -15.97 18.60 -2.98
N HIS A 59 -15.74 18.05 -1.78
CA HIS A 59 -16.57 16.99 -1.20
C HIS A 59 -18.03 17.46 -1.04
N GLY A 60 -18.24 18.69 -0.57
CA GLY A 60 -19.57 19.29 -0.50
C GLY A 60 -20.29 19.39 -1.84
N ILE A 61 -19.56 19.66 -2.93
CA ILE A 61 -20.12 19.64 -4.29
C ILE A 61 -20.47 18.22 -4.73
N ILE A 62 -19.56 17.25 -4.54
CA ILE A 62 -19.76 15.85 -4.94
C ILE A 62 -20.98 15.25 -4.22
N MET A 63 -21.18 15.57 -2.93
CA MET A 63 -22.32 15.06 -2.14
C MET A 63 -23.67 15.66 -2.55
N ARG A 64 -23.67 16.80 -3.25
CA ARG A 64 -24.89 17.47 -3.74
C ARG A 64 -25.17 17.20 -5.22
N GLU A 65 -24.39 16.32 -5.86
CA GLU A 65 -24.59 15.94 -7.25
C GLU A 65 -25.88 15.13 -7.41
N THR A 66 -26.86 15.68 -8.13
CA THR A 66 -28.16 15.05 -8.41
C THR A 66 -28.46 14.88 -9.91
N GLY A 67 -27.53 15.29 -10.77
CA GLY A 67 -27.67 15.28 -12.22
C GLY A 67 -27.31 13.94 -12.88
N PRO A 68 -27.38 13.86 -14.22
CA PRO A 68 -26.93 12.67 -14.95
C PRO A 68 -25.46 12.41 -14.69
N ILE A 69 -25.10 11.14 -14.56
CA ILE A 69 -23.73 10.69 -14.29
C ILE A 69 -22.86 11.01 -15.50
N ARG A 70 -21.68 11.58 -15.25
CA ARG A 70 -20.70 11.91 -16.29
C ARG A 70 -19.33 11.34 -15.96
N LEU A 71 -18.42 11.38 -16.93
CA LEU A 71 -17.03 10.96 -16.71
C LEU A 71 -16.38 11.80 -15.61
N GLU A 72 -16.69 13.10 -15.56
CA GLU A 72 -16.21 14.03 -14.55
C GLU A 72 -16.68 13.65 -13.14
N SER A 73 -17.87 13.06 -12.98
CA SER A 73 -18.35 12.54 -11.70
C SER A 73 -17.43 11.45 -11.15
N ILE A 74 -16.91 10.59 -12.03
CA ILE A 74 -15.96 9.53 -11.68
C ILE A 74 -14.56 10.10 -11.44
N GLN A 75 -14.10 11.02 -12.28
CA GLN A 75 -12.81 11.70 -12.10
C GLN A 75 -12.75 12.44 -10.76
N ALA A 76 -13.82 13.16 -10.38
CA ALA A 76 -13.92 13.84 -9.11
C ALA A 76 -13.83 12.86 -7.93
N ARG A 77 -14.51 11.70 -8.01
CA ARG A 77 -14.44 10.68 -6.96
C ARG A 77 -13.07 10.01 -6.89
N LEU A 78 -12.42 9.71 -8.02
CA LEU A 78 -11.05 9.18 -8.03
C LEU A 78 -10.04 10.18 -7.45
N ALA A 79 -10.18 11.47 -7.75
CA ALA A 79 -9.34 12.51 -7.14
C ALA A 79 -9.63 12.65 -5.63
N CYS A 80 -10.90 12.55 -5.21
CA CYS A 80 -11.31 12.53 -3.81
C CYS A 80 -10.68 11.33 -3.06
N LEU A 81 -10.70 10.15 -3.67
CA LEU A 81 -10.05 8.95 -3.16
C LEU A 81 -8.55 9.17 -3.00
N SER A 82 -7.87 9.74 -4.00
CA SER A 82 -6.44 10.05 -3.91
C SER A 82 -6.15 10.94 -2.69
N TYR A 83 -6.91 12.02 -2.49
CA TYR A 83 -6.72 12.89 -1.32
C TYR A 83 -6.98 12.17 0.01
N LEU A 84 -8.06 11.39 0.10
CA LEU A 84 -8.40 10.62 1.30
C LEU A 84 -7.32 9.60 1.66
N LEU A 85 -6.76 8.90 0.66
CA LEU A 85 -5.70 7.92 0.85
C LEU A 85 -4.39 8.58 1.31
N ASN A 86 -4.02 9.71 0.71
CA ASN A 86 -2.82 10.48 1.11
C ASN A 86 -2.95 11.12 2.51
N THR A 87 -4.17 11.28 3.02
CA THR A 87 -4.44 11.78 4.38
C THR A 87 -4.87 10.67 5.34
N SER A 88 -4.56 9.40 5.02
CA SER A 88 -4.82 8.22 5.84
C SER A 88 -6.29 8.03 6.28
N ARG A 89 -7.26 8.50 5.48
CA ARG A 89 -8.71 8.36 5.72
C ARG A 89 -9.31 7.15 5.00
N LEU A 90 -8.74 5.96 5.23
CA LEU A 90 -9.02 4.75 4.44
C LEU A 90 -10.50 4.32 4.47
N ASN A 91 -11.18 4.42 5.61
CA ASN A 91 -12.61 4.07 5.72
C ASN A 91 -13.51 4.99 4.88
N GLN A 92 -13.27 6.30 4.93
CA GLN A 92 -14.00 7.27 4.09
C GLN A 92 -13.68 7.05 2.60
N ALA A 93 -12.42 6.71 2.29
CA ALA A 93 -12.02 6.35 0.94
C ALA A 93 -12.80 5.12 0.46
N TRP A 94 -12.91 4.06 1.26
CA TRP A 94 -13.69 2.87 0.89
C TRP A 94 -15.16 3.17 0.60
N PHE A 95 -15.82 3.98 1.43
CA PHE A 95 -17.23 4.35 1.18
C PHE A 95 -17.37 5.16 -0.12
N THR A 96 -16.46 6.11 -0.34
CA THR A 96 -16.41 6.89 -1.59
C THR A 96 -16.17 6.00 -2.80
N PHE A 97 -15.34 4.96 -2.64
CA PHE A 97 -15.03 3.99 -3.68
C PHE A 97 -16.25 3.15 -4.05
N GLY A 98 -17.05 2.72 -3.07
CA GLY A 98 -18.30 2.01 -3.32
C GLY A 98 -19.25 2.79 -4.25
N THR A 99 -19.43 4.10 -4.01
CA THR A 99 -20.21 4.95 -4.94
C THR A 99 -19.51 5.09 -6.29
N CYS A 100 -18.19 5.31 -6.31
CA CYS A 100 -17.42 5.43 -7.55
C CYS A 100 -17.56 4.18 -8.45
N PHE A 101 -17.51 3.00 -7.85
CA PHE A 101 -17.72 1.71 -8.51
C PHE A 101 -19.09 1.64 -9.17
N GLN A 102 -20.17 2.02 -8.46
CA GLN A 102 -21.53 2.06 -9.02
C GLN A 102 -21.65 3.02 -10.21
N LEU A 103 -20.98 4.18 -10.17
CA LEU A 103 -20.96 5.12 -11.29
C LEU A 103 -20.22 4.54 -12.51
N ILE A 104 -19.08 3.88 -12.29
CA ILE A 104 -18.31 3.20 -13.36
C ILE A 104 -19.14 2.13 -14.05
N LEU A 105 -19.87 1.32 -13.28
CA LEU A 105 -20.76 0.30 -13.84
C LEU A 105 -21.93 0.93 -14.61
N THR A 106 -22.54 1.98 -14.05
CA THR A 106 -23.66 2.68 -14.70
C THR A 106 -23.25 3.30 -16.05
N LEU A 107 -22.03 3.82 -16.18
CA LEU A 107 -21.50 4.31 -17.45
C LEU A 107 -20.97 3.21 -18.38
N GLY A 108 -21.02 1.94 -17.99
CA GLY A 108 -20.53 0.82 -18.80
C GLY A 108 -19.02 0.84 -19.03
N MET A 109 -18.24 1.52 -18.20
CA MET A 109 -16.79 1.72 -18.43
C MET A 109 -15.95 0.45 -18.27
N HIS A 110 -16.51 -0.59 -17.65
CA HIS A 110 -15.95 -1.94 -17.60
C HIS A 110 -16.06 -2.68 -18.93
N ARG A 111 -16.86 -2.16 -19.87
CA ARG A 111 -17.10 -2.79 -21.17
C ARG A 111 -16.24 -2.21 -22.29
N LYS A 112 -15.85 -3.05 -23.25
CA LYS A 112 -15.25 -2.60 -24.50
C LYS A 112 -16.23 -1.65 -25.21
N THR A 113 -15.74 -0.47 -25.59
CA THR A 113 -16.52 0.45 -26.44
C THR A 113 -16.56 -0.10 -27.87
N PRO A 114 -17.74 -0.19 -28.53
CA PRO A 114 -17.86 -0.61 -29.92
C PRO A 114 -17.00 0.27 -30.84
N GLU A 115 -16.38 -0.33 -31.86
CA GLU A 115 -15.51 0.36 -32.83
C GLU A 115 -16.32 1.05 -33.93
N ASP A 116 -17.64 1.05 -33.81
CA ASP A 116 -18.63 1.25 -34.88
C ASP A 116 -18.83 2.72 -35.31
N GLY A 117 -17.79 3.54 -35.19
CA GLY A 117 -17.71 4.85 -35.84
C GLY A 117 -18.63 5.94 -35.30
N SER A 118 -19.34 5.72 -34.18
CA SER A 118 -20.02 6.82 -33.50
C SER A 118 -18.96 7.76 -32.94
N SER A 119 -18.74 8.88 -33.63
CA SER A 119 -17.97 10.08 -33.30
C SER A 119 -17.67 10.28 -31.79
N HIS A 120 -16.80 9.46 -31.22
CA HIS A 120 -16.35 9.56 -29.85
C HIS A 120 -14.92 10.04 -29.88
N ASP A 121 -14.76 11.28 -29.46
CA ASP A 121 -13.49 11.90 -29.12
C ASP A 121 -12.52 10.89 -28.47
N PHE A 122 -11.37 10.65 -29.12
CA PHE A 122 -10.35 9.71 -28.65
C PHE A 122 -9.86 10.06 -27.24
N ILE A 123 -9.84 11.35 -26.89
CA ILE A 123 -9.49 11.83 -25.55
C ILE A 123 -10.49 11.26 -24.53
N SER A 124 -11.79 11.42 -24.78
CA SER A 124 -12.85 10.87 -23.93
C SER A 124 -12.77 9.35 -23.78
N GLN A 125 -12.42 8.62 -24.84
CA GLN A 125 -12.27 7.16 -24.78
C GLN A 125 -11.08 6.74 -23.90
N GLU A 126 -9.91 7.35 -24.09
CA GLU A 126 -8.73 7.05 -23.28
C GLU A 126 -8.92 7.49 -21.82
N CYS A 127 -9.55 8.64 -21.57
CA CYS A 127 -9.90 9.05 -20.21
C CYS A 127 -10.80 8.02 -19.51
N ARG A 128 -11.78 7.43 -20.20
CA ARG A 128 -12.62 6.36 -19.64
C ARG A 128 -11.80 5.14 -19.27
N LYS A 129 -10.94 4.65 -20.17
CA LYS A 129 -10.06 3.50 -19.88
C LYS A 129 -9.17 3.78 -18.67
N ARG A 130 -8.54 4.95 -18.63
CA ARG A 130 -7.63 5.33 -17.55
C ARG A 130 -8.36 5.44 -16.20
N CYS A 131 -9.56 6.04 -16.17
CA CYS A 131 -10.38 6.07 -14.95
C CYS A 131 -10.78 4.66 -14.49
N PHE A 132 -11.22 3.81 -15.42
CA PHE A 132 -11.58 2.42 -15.10
C PHE A 132 -10.40 1.65 -14.51
N TRP A 133 -9.23 1.65 -15.15
CA TRP A 133 -8.06 0.91 -14.69
C TRP A 133 -7.42 1.50 -13.41
N THR A 134 -7.58 2.80 -13.18
CA THR A 134 -7.26 3.42 -11.88
C THR A 134 -8.17 2.84 -10.78
N ALA A 135 -9.48 2.80 -11.02
CA ALA A 135 -10.44 2.23 -10.07
C ALA A 135 -10.19 0.73 -9.83
N TYR A 136 -9.90 -0.03 -10.88
CA TYR A 136 -9.56 -1.45 -10.79
C TYR A 136 -8.31 -1.68 -9.91
N THR A 137 -7.29 -0.83 -10.08
CA THR A 137 -6.08 -0.89 -9.25
C THR A 137 -6.40 -0.62 -7.78
N LEU A 138 -7.18 0.44 -7.50
CA LEU A 138 -7.61 0.79 -6.14
C LEU A 138 -8.42 -0.33 -5.47
N ASP A 139 -9.32 -0.98 -6.21
CA ASP A 139 -10.10 -2.13 -5.73
C ASP A 139 -9.21 -3.25 -5.18
N GLY A 140 -8.14 -3.59 -5.91
CA GLY A 140 -7.18 -4.62 -5.48
C GLY A 140 -6.49 -4.24 -4.18
N TYR A 141 -6.05 -2.99 -4.02
CA TYR A 141 -5.42 -2.55 -2.78
C TYR A 141 -6.39 -2.47 -1.62
N PHE A 142 -7.60 -1.96 -1.81
CA PHE A 142 -8.61 -1.96 -0.76
C PHE A 142 -8.95 -3.38 -0.32
N SER A 143 -9.04 -4.31 -1.25
CA SER A 143 -9.31 -5.72 -0.95
C SER A 143 -8.26 -6.30 0.00
N VAL A 144 -6.98 -6.07 -0.29
CA VAL A 144 -5.86 -6.53 0.56
C VAL A 144 -5.84 -5.80 1.90
N MET A 145 -5.85 -4.46 1.89
CA MET A 145 -5.68 -3.66 3.11
C MET A 145 -6.84 -3.83 4.09
N LEU A 146 -8.07 -3.99 3.59
CA LEU A 146 -9.27 -4.09 4.44
C LEU A 146 -9.71 -5.53 4.67
N GLY A 147 -9.03 -6.52 4.06
CA GLY A 147 -9.43 -7.93 4.07
C GLY A 147 -10.82 -8.17 3.46
N ARG A 148 -11.20 -7.38 2.45
CA ARG A 148 -12.54 -7.42 1.83
C ARG A 148 -12.49 -8.05 0.44
N PRO A 149 -13.53 -8.76 -0.01
CA PRO A 149 -13.60 -9.18 -1.40
C PRO A 149 -13.55 -7.97 -2.36
N PRO A 150 -12.87 -8.08 -3.51
CA PRO A 150 -12.84 -7.02 -4.51
C PRO A 150 -14.23 -6.82 -5.13
N PHE A 151 -14.54 -5.59 -5.54
CA PHE A 151 -15.76 -5.26 -6.26
C PHE A 151 -15.72 -5.72 -7.72
N PHE A 152 -14.57 -5.54 -8.39
CA PHE A 152 -14.42 -5.89 -9.80
C PHE A 152 -14.03 -7.35 -9.95
N HIS A 153 -14.79 -8.11 -10.73
CA HIS A 153 -14.45 -9.48 -11.09
C HIS A 153 -13.96 -9.53 -12.54
N ASP A 154 -12.85 -10.22 -12.79
CA ASP A 154 -12.24 -10.31 -14.12
C ASP A 154 -13.18 -10.94 -15.16
N SER A 155 -14.13 -11.78 -14.73
CA SER A 155 -15.17 -12.37 -15.60
C SER A 155 -16.13 -11.35 -16.20
N ASP A 156 -16.26 -10.18 -15.57
CA ASP A 156 -17.25 -9.16 -15.92
C ASP A 156 -16.62 -8.01 -16.73
N ILE A 157 -15.35 -8.14 -17.12
CA ILE A 157 -14.55 -7.06 -17.71
C ILE A 157 -14.01 -7.49 -19.08
N ASP A 158 -14.38 -6.75 -20.12
CA ASP A 158 -13.76 -6.83 -21.45
C ASP A 158 -13.14 -5.49 -21.90
N GLN A 159 -13.07 -4.50 -21.00
CA GLN A 159 -12.39 -3.23 -21.25
C GLN A 159 -10.89 -3.45 -21.58
N ARG A 160 -10.41 -2.77 -22.63
CA ARG A 160 -9.00 -2.82 -23.03
C ARG A 160 -8.14 -1.97 -22.08
N LEU A 161 -6.87 -2.35 -21.90
CA LEU A 161 -5.89 -1.50 -21.23
C LEU A 161 -5.74 -0.14 -21.96
N PRO A 162 -5.37 0.94 -21.25
CA PRO A 162 -5.12 2.23 -21.88
C PRO A 162 -3.99 2.14 -22.90
N MET A 163 -4.01 3.00 -23.91
CA MET A 163 -2.90 3.11 -24.85
C MET A 163 -1.66 3.68 -24.16
N LEU A 164 -0.48 3.17 -24.51
CA LEU A 164 0.81 3.71 -24.07
C LEU A 164 1.17 4.97 -24.86
N VAL A 165 0.35 6.01 -24.71
CA VAL A 165 0.48 7.31 -25.41
C VAL A 165 0.36 8.45 -24.39
N ASN A 166 1.25 9.44 -24.51
CA ASN A 166 1.22 10.65 -23.68
C ASN A 166 0.03 11.54 -24.05
N ASP A 167 -0.50 12.28 -23.08
CA ASP A 167 -1.74 13.06 -23.22
C ASP A 167 -1.66 14.09 -24.34
N ALA A 168 -0.50 14.72 -24.52
CA ALA A 168 -0.23 15.67 -25.59
C ALA A 168 -0.28 15.06 -27.01
N ASP A 169 -0.18 13.74 -27.11
CA ASP A 169 -0.20 12.99 -28.37
C ASP A 169 -1.59 12.34 -28.63
N ILE A 170 -2.57 12.54 -27.74
CA ILE A 170 -3.98 12.11 -27.93
C ILE A 170 -4.79 13.32 -28.42
N LEU A 171 -5.23 13.25 -29.67
CA LEU A 171 -6.03 14.29 -30.32
C LEU A 171 -7.51 13.86 -30.33
N ALA A 172 -8.42 14.79 -30.62
CA ALA A 172 -9.85 14.46 -30.65
C ALA A 172 -10.21 13.48 -31.78
N ASP A 173 -9.49 13.58 -32.89
CA ASP A 173 -9.69 12.82 -34.12
C ASP A 173 -8.72 11.64 -34.28
N GLY A 174 -7.79 11.43 -33.35
CA GLY A 174 -6.88 10.28 -33.41
C GLY A 174 -5.64 10.40 -32.52
N ILE A 175 -4.62 9.62 -32.85
CA ILE A 175 -3.33 9.58 -32.15
C ILE A 175 -2.26 10.19 -33.05
N ALA A 176 -1.38 11.02 -32.47
CA ALA A 176 -0.31 11.66 -33.22
C ALA A 176 0.65 10.62 -33.85
N PRO A 177 1.17 10.84 -35.08
CA PRO A 177 1.98 9.85 -35.79
C PRO A 177 3.26 9.37 -35.08
N ARG A 178 3.82 10.16 -34.16
CA ARG A 178 5.04 9.82 -33.40
C ARG A 178 4.78 9.52 -31.91
N ALA A 179 3.53 9.23 -31.56
CA ALA A 179 3.11 8.96 -30.18
C ALA A 179 3.87 7.81 -29.51
N PHE A 180 4.21 6.77 -30.26
CA PHE A 180 4.77 5.51 -29.72
C PHE A 180 6.29 5.49 -29.54
N ASN A 181 7.00 6.54 -29.98
CA ASN A 181 8.47 6.59 -29.95
C ASN A 181 9.01 7.30 -28.70
N LYS A 182 8.17 7.51 -27.67
CA LYS A 182 8.51 8.28 -26.47
C LYS A 182 8.24 7.45 -25.22
N ASP A 183 9.03 7.66 -24.18
CA ASP A 183 8.67 7.18 -22.85
C ASP A 183 7.33 7.78 -22.43
N CYS A 184 6.47 6.94 -21.87
CA CYS A 184 5.08 7.29 -21.65
C CYS A 184 4.72 7.33 -20.17
N MET A 185 4.14 8.46 -19.75
CA MET A 185 3.73 8.71 -18.37
C MET A 185 2.66 7.74 -17.87
N ILE A 186 1.83 7.18 -18.76
CA ILE A 186 0.81 6.19 -18.38
C ILE A 186 1.38 4.79 -18.15
N ALA A 187 2.63 4.52 -18.58
CA ALA A 187 3.24 3.19 -18.51
C ALA A 187 3.21 2.66 -17.08
N ALA A 188 3.59 3.49 -16.10
CA ALA A 188 3.59 3.07 -14.71
C ALA A 188 2.20 2.68 -14.21
N ALA A 189 1.16 3.49 -14.48
CA ALA A 189 -0.21 3.19 -14.09
C ALA A 189 -0.73 1.90 -14.76
N LEU A 190 -0.38 1.67 -16.03
CA LEU A 190 -0.75 0.46 -16.75
C LEU A 190 -0.09 -0.78 -16.15
N HIS A 191 1.21 -0.73 -15.87
CA HIS A 191 1.92 -1.83 -15.23
C HIS A 191 1.44 -2.04 -13.78
N HIS A 192 1.06 -0.98 -13.09
CA HIS A 192 0.46 -1.08 -11.76
C HIS A 192 -0.89 -1.81 -11.81
N ALA A 193 -1.73 -1.52 -12.81
CA ALA A 193 -2.98 -2.23 -13.01
C ALA A 193 -2.76 -3.72 -13.30
N LYS A 194 -1.75 -4.09 -14.10
CA LYS A 194 -1.35 -5.49 -14.33
C LYS A 194 -0.95 -6.17 -13.03
N LEU A 195 -0.11 -5.52 -12.22
CA LEU A 195 0.32 -6.06 -10.93
C LEU A 195 -0.85 -6.20 -9.95
N ALA A 196 -1.82 -5.28 -9.97
CA ALA A 196 -3.01 -5.35 -9.14
C ALA A 196 -3.86 -6.60 -9.44
N ARG A 197 -3.84 -7.13 -10.68
CA ARG A 197 -4.49 -8.41 -11.02
C ARG A 197 -3.84 -9.57 -10.26
N ILE A 198 -2.51 -9.63 -10.29
CA ILE A 198 -1.72 -10.65 -9.55
C ILE A 198 -1.99 -10.50 -8.05
N LEU A 199 -2.02 -9.27 -7.53
CA LEU A 199 -2.31 -8.99 -6.13
C LEU A 199 -3.71 -9.47 -5.70
N LYS A 200 -4.74 -9.24 -6.52
CA LYS A 200 -6.10 -9.73 -6.29
C LYS A 200 -6.16 -11.25 -6.29
N GLN A 201 -5.44 -11.89 -7.20
CA GLN A 201 -5.34 -13.34 -7.26
C GLN A 201 -4.64 -13.91 -6.02
N ALA A 202 -3.52 -13.32 -5.62
CA ALA A 202 -2.79 -13.68 -4.40
C ALA A 202 -3.69 -13.56 -3.16
N SER A 203 -4.40 -12.43 -3.02
CA SER A 203 -5.36 -12.22 -1.94
C SER A 203 -6.43 -13.31 -1.90
N ARG A 204 -7.03 -13.63 -3.06
CA ARG A 204 -8.07 -14.65 -3.14
C ARG A 204 -7.58 -16.05 -2.82
N GLU A 205 -6.41 -16.45 -3.34
CA GLU A 205 -5.94 -17.84 -3.26
C GLU A 205 -5.13 -18.14 -2.00
N GLN A 206 -4.36 -17.18 -1.48
CA GLN A 206 -3.56 -17.38 -0.25
C GLN A 206 -4.39 -17.19 1.02
N TYR A 207 -5.49 -16.44 0.94
CA TYR A 207 -6.34 -16.08 2.08
C TYR A 207 -7.78 -16.60 1.95
N LEU A 208 -7.92 -17.81 1.38
CA LEU A 208 -9.21 -18.50 1.28
C LEU A 208 -9.83 -18.73 2.67
N LEU A 209 -11.16 -18.60 2.75
CA LEU A 209 -11.96 -18.97 3.93
C LEU A 209 -11.73 -20.43 4.36
N GLN A 210 -11.38 -21.30 3.40
CA GLN A 210 -10.91 -22.65 3.65
C GLN A 210 -9.41 -22.71 3.43
N ARG A 211 -8.67 -23.00 4.49
CA ARG A 211 -7.21 -23.05 4.43
C ARG A 211 -6.75 -24.07 3.37
N PRO A 212 -5.97 -23.66 2.36
CA PRO A 212 -5.35 -24.60 1.44
C PRO A 212 -4.36 -25.49 2.19
N LYS A 213 -4.14 -26.71 1.72
CA LYS A 213 -3.06 -27.56 2.25
C LYS A 213 -1.73 -26.84 2.08
N ASP A 214 -0.79 -27.00 3.02
CA ASP A 214 0.53 -26.34 2.98
C ASP A 214 1.22 -26.54 1.60
N GLN A 215 1.07 -27.71 0.99
CA GLN A 215 1.56 -28.02 -0.36
C GLN A 215 0.93 -27.15 -1.46
N GLN A 216 -0.37 -26.92 -1.39
CA GLN A 216 -1.10 -26.07 -2.34
C GLN A 216 -0.71 -24.60 -2.16
N GLN A 217 -0.48 -24.14 -0.93
CA GLN A 217 0.01 -22.78 -0.66
C GLN A 217 1.37 -22.53 -1.33
N ILE A 218 2.29 -23.50 -1.25
CA ILE A 218 3.60 -23.43 -1.88
C ILE A 218 3.47 -23.38 -3.41
N GLU A 219 2.65 -24.23 -4.01
CA GLU A 219 2.42 -24.25 -5.46
C GLU A 219 1.80 -22.94 -5.96
N THR A 220 0.81 -22.41 -5.24
CA THR A 220 0.22 -21.11 -5.54
C THR A 220 1.27 -20.00 -5.43
N ALA A 221 2.12 -20.02 -4.41
CA ALA A 221 3.18 -19.01 -4.26
C ALA A 221 4.21 -19.08 -5.39
N GLN A 222 4.66 -20.29 -5.76
CA GLN A 222 5.60 -20.50 -6.87
C GLN A 222 5.04 -19.97 -8.19
N ARG A 223 3.77 -20.28 -8.50
CA ARG A 223 3.09 -19.79 -9.71
C ARG A 223 2.97 -18.26 -9.71
N LEU A 224 2.48 -17.67 -8.62
CA LEU A 224 2.28 -16.22 -8.54
C LEU A 224 3.62 -15.46 -8.57
N ASN A 225 4.69 -15.99 -7.96
CA ASN A 225 6.02 -15.38 -8.08
C ASN A 225 6.55 -15.43 -9.51
N ALA A 226 6.28 -16.50 -10.26
CA ALA A 226 6.63 -16.56 -11.68
C ALA A 226 5.88 -15.48 -12.50
N GLU A 227 4.59 -15.24 -12.20
CA GLU A 227 3.82 -14.16 -12.83
C GLU A 227 4.33 -12.77 -12.46
N VAL A 228 4.76 -12.56 -11.20
CA VAL A 228 5.42 -11.31 -10.79
C VAL A 228 6.73 -11.10 -11.55
N GLU A 229 7.50 -12.16 -11.75
CA GLU A 229 8.77 -12.08 -12.48
C GLU A 229 8.56 -11.81 -13.98
N GLU A 230 7.58 -12.46 -14.61
CA GLU A 230 7.14 -12.14 -15.98
C GLU A 230 6.69 -10.67 -16.07
N TRP A 231 5.93 -10.20 -15.09
CA TRP A 231 5.52 -8.80 -15.01
C TRP A 231 6.73 -7.85 -14.92
N ARG A 232 7.74 -8.16 -14.11
CA ARG A 232 8.97 -7.35 -14.00
C ARG A 232 9.71 -7.29 -15.33
N GLN A 233 9.84 -8.41 -16.02
CA GLN A 233 10.51 -8.49 -17.32
C GLN A 233 9.76 -7.71 -18.41
N SER A 234 8.45 -7.51 -18.24
CA SER A 234 7.63 -6.71 -19.16
C SER A 234 7.79 -5.20 -18.99
N LEU A 235 8.46 -4.72 -17.94
CA LEU A 235 8.59 -3.29 -17.66
C LEU A 235 9.49 -2.60 -18.70
N PRO A 236 9.14 -1.37 -19.15
CA PRO A 236 10.02 -0.59 -19.99
C PRO A 236 11.32 -0.24 -19.24
N ILE A 237 12.42 -0.02 -19.97
CA ILE A 237 13.77 0.17 -19.40
C ILE A 237 13.82 1.26 -18.31
N PHE A 238 13.11 2.37 -18.50
CA PHE A 238 13.06 3.47 -17.53
C PHE A 238 12.29 3.13 -16.24
N LEU A 239 11.52 2.03 -16.21
CA LEU A 239 10.80 1.50 -15.04
C LEU A 239 11.34 0.14 -14.55
N SER A 240 12.26 -0.51 -15.28
CA SER A 240 12.80 -1.82 -14.90
C SER A 240 13.86 -1.73 -13.79
N GLY A 241 14.39 -0.53 -13.53
CA GLY A 241 15.49 -0.32 -12.60
C GLY A 241 16.88 -0.47 -13.22
N ALA A 242 16.97 -0.71 -14.53
CA ALA A 242 18.24 -0.73 -15.27
C ALA A 242 18.90 0.66 -15.34
N ILE A 243 18.11 1.74 -15.22
CA ILE A 243 18.60 3.12 -15.14
C ILE A 243 18.65 3.54 -13.69
N HIS A 244 19.77 4.14 -13.27
CA HIS A 244 19.91 4.65 -11.91
C HIS A 244 18.87 5.76 -11.63
N PRO A 245 18.12 5.71 -10.50
CA PRO A 245 17.02 6.63 -10.23
C PRO A 245 17.38 8.12 -10.31
N SER A 246 18.62 8.49 -9.96
CA SER A 246 19.09 9.88 -10.03
C SER A 246 19.15 10.46 -11.45
N THR A 247 19.27 9.61 -12.48
CA THR A 247 19.32 10.02 -13.89
C THR A 247 17.93 10.23 -14.50
N LEU A 248 16.89 9.67 -13.86
CA LEU A 248 15.51 9.84 -14.29
C LEU A 248 14.98 11.23 -13.91
N VAL A 249 14.13 11.78 -14.78
CA VAL A 249 13.32 12.96 -14.44
C VAL A 249 12.43 12.65 -13.22
N PRO A 250 12.11 13.65 -12.37
CA PRO A 250 11.48 13.41 -11.07
C PRO A 250 10.22 12.54 -11.10
N VAL A 251 9.41 12.69 -12.14
CA VAL A 251 8.17 11.92 -12.27
C VAL A 251 8.41 10.44 -12.58
N PHE A 252 9.39 10.11 -13.44
CA PHE A 252 9.76 8.72 -13.71
C PHE A 252 10.50 8.10 -12.53
N ARG A 253 11.30 8.89 -11.80
CA ARG A 253 11.88 8.46 -10.52
C ARG A 253 10.78 8.05 -9.54
N ARG A 254 9.78 8.90 -9.34
CA ARG A 254 8.62 8.59 -8.48
C ARG A 254 7.90 7.33 -8.95
N GLN A 255 7.63 7.21 -10.25
CA GLN A 255 6.95 6.04 -10.82
C GLN A 255 7.73 4.74 -10.61
N LEU A 256 9.04 4.74 -10.85
CA LEU A 256 9.93 3.62 -10.58
C LEU A 256 9.85 3.22 -9.10
N THR A 257 9.96 4.18 -8.19
CA THR A 257 9.86 3.95 -6.74
C THR A 257 8.51 3.35 -6.35
N VAL A 258 7.39 3.89 -6.85
CA VAL A 258 6.05 3.35 -6.58
C VAL A 258 5.93 1.90 -7.06
N LEU A 259 6.39 1.59 -8.28
CA LEU A 259 6.31 0.24 -8.81
C LEU A 259 7.21 -0.74 -8.06
N ARG A 260 8.40 -0.31 -7.61
CA ARG A 260 9.28 -1.13 -6.76
C ARG A 260 8.60 -1.49 -5.44
N ILE A 261 8.04 -0.50 -4.73
CA ILE A 261 7.32 -0.73 -3.47
C ILE A 261 6.08 -1.61 -3.71
N ALA A 262 5.34 -1.38 -4.79
CA ALA A 262 4.17 -2.18 -5.15
C ALA A 262 4.55 -3.64 -5.44
N CYS A 263 5.64 -3.86 -6.17
CA CYS A 263 6.17 -5.19 -6.45
C CYS A 263 6.63 -5.90 -5.17
N ALA A 264 7.40 -5.22 -4.32
CA ALA A 264 7.84 -5.77 -3.04
C ALA A 264 6.64 -6.17 -2.17
N HIS A 265 5.60 -5.32 -2.13
CA HIS A 265 4.34 -5.64 -1.45
C HIS A 265 3.67 -6.90 -2.01
N ALA A 266 3.60 -7.07 -3.34
CA ALA A 266 3.02 -8.26 -3.94
C ALA A 266 3.80 -9.53 -3.56
N VAL A 267 5.14 -9.49 -3.63
CA VAL A 267 6.00 -10.61 -3.22
C VAL A 267 5.83 -10.94 -1.74
N MET A 268 5.82 -9.93 -0.87
CA MET A 268 5.55 -10.13 0.56
C MET A 268 4.18 -10.78 0.80
N LEU A 269 3.13 -10.27 0.15
CA LEU A 269 1.77 -10.81 0.29
C LEU A 269 1.67 -12.28 -0.13
N ILE A 270 2.31 -12.64 -1.26
CA ILE A 270 2.32 -14.00 -1.80
C ILE A 270 3.02 -14.98 -0.84
N ASN A 271 4.14 -14.56 -0.26
CA ASN A 271 5.06 -15.49 0.40
C ASN A 271 4.97 -15.50 1.93
N ARG A 272 4.48 -14.43 2.57
CA ARG A 272 4.43 -14.35 4.04
C ARG A 272 3.63 -15.48 4.73
N PRO A 273 2.57 -16.09 4.14
CA PRO A 273 1.94 -17.27 4.75
C PRO A 273 2.91 -18.45 4.96
N LEU A 274 3.91 -18.58 4.09
CA LEU A 274 4.87 -19.68 4.12
C LEU A 274 5.83 -19.59 5.31
N ILE A 275 5.99 -18.41 5.92
CA ILE A 275 6.74 -18.22 7.17
C ILE A 275 6.08 -18.99 8.34
N LEU A 276 4.78 -19.28 8.24
CA LEU A 276 4.01 -19.97 9.28
C LEU A 276 3.72 -21.44 8.94
N ILE A 277 4.21 -21.98 7.80
CA ILE A 277 3.97 -23.38 7.40
C ILE A 277 4.65 -24.36 8.36
N ARG A 278 3.92 -25.42 8.73
CA ARG A 278 4.35 -26.36 9.78
C ARG A 278 5.29 -27.44 9.27
N LYS A 279 5.00 -27.99 8.09
CA LYS A 279 5.77 -29.07 7.47
C LYS A 279 5.76 -28.88 5.96
N ALA A 280 6.93 -28.69 5.37
CA ALA A 280 7.10 -28.87 3.94
C ALA A 280 8.57 -29.07 3.60
N ASP A 281 8.80 -29.46 2.36
CA ASP A 281 10.12 -29.65 1.78
C ASP A 281 10.93 -28.34 1.82
N PRO A 282 12.05 -28.26 2.56
CA PRO A 282 12.87 -27.06 2.66
C PRO A 282 13.28 -26.51 1.30
N SER A 283 13.60 -27.37 0.33
CA SER A 283 14.05 -26.96 -1.01
C SER A 283 13.01 -26.15 -1.78
N ARG A 284 11.73 -26.36 -1.48
CA ARG A 284 10.61 -25.66 -2.14
C ARG A 284 10.20 -24.40 -1.41
N ILE A 285 10.35 -24.37 -0.08
CA ILE A 285 9.98 -23.22 0.75
C ILE A 285 11.08 -22.17 0.75
N GLU A 286 12.35 -22.58 0.82
CA GLU A 286 13.51 -21.71 0.95
C GLU A 286 13.49 -20.56 -0.07
N PRO A 287 13.34 -20.78 -1.39
CA PRO A 287 13.32 -19.68 -2.35
C PRO A 287 12.17 -18.69 -2.11
N GLN A 288 11.03 -19.17 -1.61
CA GLN A 288 9.83 -18.36 -1.41
C GLN A 288 9.96 -17.50 -0.14
N VAL A 289 10.48 -18.09 0.94
CA VAL A 289 10.77 -17.37 2.19
C VAL A 289 11.87 -16.34 1.97
N THR A 290 12.96 -16.71 1.27
CA THR A 290 14.02 -15.77 0.91
C THR A 290 13.49 -14.60 0.08
N ALA A 291 12.66 -14.86 -0.94
CA ALA A 291 12.02 -13.80 -1.71
C ALA A 291 11.14 -12.87 -0.86
N CYS A 292 10.40 -13.41 0.13
CA CYS A 292 9.61 -12.63 1.07
C CYS A 292 10.48 -11.68 1.90
N LEU A 293 11.58 -12.21 2.41
CA LEU A 293 12.52 -11.53 3.28
C LEU A 293 13.32 -10.45 2.55
N ASP A 294 13.80 -10.75 1.34
CA ASP A 294 14.48 -9.77 0.48
C ASP A 294 13.52 -8.63 0.10
N ALA A 295 12.25 -8.94 -0.20
CA ALA A 295 11.23 -7.92 -0.48
C ALA A 295 10.92 -7.05 0.75
N ALA A 296 10.84 -7.65 1.94
CA ALA A 296 10.68 -6.90 3.19
C ALA A 296 11.88 -5.98 3.44
N ARG A 297 13.10 -6.50 3.29
CA ARG A 297 14.33 -5.71 3.47
C ARG A 297 14.42 -4.56 2.47
N GLN A 298 14.10 -4.80 1.19
CA GLN A 298 14.03 -3.76 0.17
C GLN A 298 13.10 -2.60 0.57
N VAL A 299 11.94 -2.90 1.16
CA VAL A 299 11.02 -1.85 1.65
C VAL A 299 11.62 -1.09 2.83
N LEU A 300 12.23 -1.77 3.80
CA LEU A 300 12.88 -1.13 4.94
C LEU A 300 14.01 -0.19 4.48
N ASP A 301 14.87 -0.65 3.58
CA ASP A 301 15.97 0.15 3.03
C ASP A 301 15.44 1.35 2.24
N THR A 302 14.43 1.15 1.39
CA THR A 302 13.78 2.24 0.64
C THR A 302 13.21 3.32 1.58
N VAL A 303 12.66 2.91 2.72
CA VAL A 303 12.15 3.85 3.73
C VAL A 303 13.28 4.62 4.41
N LEU A 304 14.39 3.96 4.74
CA LEU A 304 15.57 4.63 5.29
C LEU A 304 16.17 5.63 4.30
N GLU A 305 16.19 5.31 3.00
CA GLU A 305 16.59 6.24 1.95
C GLU A 305 15.69 7.49 1.93
N PHE A 306 14.36 7.33 2.03
CA PHE A 306 13.45 8.49 2.10
C PHE A 306 13.66 9.36 3.34
N VAL A 307 14.00 8.73 4.46
CA VAL A 307 14.32 9.46 5.70
C VAL A 307 15.63 10.24 5.52
N ALA A 308 16.66 9.61 4.95
CA ALA A 308 17.95 10.24 4.71
C ALA A 308 17.84 11.43 3.73
N ASP A 309 17.05 11.25 2.67
CA ASP A 309 16.79 12.29 1.67
C ASP A 309 15.77 13.35 2.16
N LYS A 310 15.30 13.28 3.41
CA LYS A 310 14.24 14.13 3.99
C LYS A 310 12.91 14.15 3.22
N HIS A 311 12.76 13.33 2.19
CA HIS A 311 11.53 13.15 1.42
C HIS A 311 10.57 12.17 2.11
N LEU A 312 10.30 12.41 3.40
CA LEU A 312 9.52 11.51 4.25
C LEU A 312 8.15 11.21 3.60
N PHE A 313 8.05 10.00 3.05
CA PHE A 313 6.81 9.30 2.70
C PHE A 313 5.83 9.99 1.72
N THR A 314 6.31 10.83 0.80
CA THR A 314 5.44 11.43 -0.25
C THR A 314 5.33 10.60 -1.53
N ALA A 315 6.07 9.49 -1.65
CA ALA A 315 6.13 8.72 -2.88
C ALA A 315 4.77 8.07 -3.24
N PHE A 316 4.11 7.40 -2.28
CA PHE A 316 2.89 6.62 -2.52
C PHE A 316 1.98 6.54 -1.29
N TRP A 317 0.66 6.62 -1.50
CA TRP A 317 -0.35 6.63 -0.43
C TRP A 317 -0.38 5.33 0.41
N ASN A 318 0.18 4.23 -0.10
CA ASN A 318 0.22 2.94 0.58
C ASN A 318 1.54 2.66 1.32
N THR A 319 2.54 3.56 1.27
CA THR A 319 3.89 3.25 1.79
C THR A 319 3.87 2.88 3.28
N GLN A 320 3.04 3.55 4.09
CA GLN A 320 2.92 3.25 5.53
C GLN A 320 2.44 1.80 5.78
N TYR A 321 1.42 1.35 5.05
CA TYR A 321 0.91 -0.02 5.17
C TYR A 321 1.91 -1.05 4.65
N VAL A 322 2.59 -0.78 3.53
CA VAL A 322 3.63 -1.69 3.01
C VAL A 322 4.80 -1.77 4.00
N THR A 323 5.16 -0.66 4.66
CA THR A 323 6.19 -0.62 5.71
C THR A 323 5.76 -1.44 6.93
N PHE A 324 4.51 -1.28 7.39
CA PHE A 324 3.95 -2.10 8.46
C PHE A 324 4.03 -3.60 8.14
N ASN A 325 3.74 -3.99 6.90
CA ASN A 325 3.87 -5.38 6.44
C ASN A 325 5.31 -5.88 6.46
N ALA A 326 6.26 -5.08 5.97
CA ALA A 326 7.68 -5.43 5.98
C ALA A 326 8.21 -5.60 7.42
N LEU A 327 7.87 -4.69 8.32
CA LEU A 327 8.21 -4.77 9.74
C LEU A 327 7.62 -6.03 10.40
N SER A 328 6.34 -6.30 10.13
CA SER A 328 5.66 -7.50 10.65
C SER A 328 6.35 -8.79 10.16
N ILE A 329 6.74 -8.85 8.89
CA ILE A 329 7.49 -9.97 8.31
C ILE A 329 8.85 -10.13 9.01
N ALA A 330 9.59 -9.04 9.21
CA ALA A 330 10.88 -9.08 9.89
C ALA A 330 10.77 -9.64 11.31
N TYR A 331 9.85 -9.13 12.12
CA TYR A 331 9.68 -9.60 13.49
C TYR A 331 9.13 -11.03 13.58
N VAL A 332 8.11 -11.37 12.78
CA VAL A 332 7.56 -12.73 12.77
C VAL A 332 8.63 -13.73 12.33
N TRP A 333 9.47 -13.41 11.35
CA TRP A 333 10.59 -14.25 10.95
C TRP A 333 11.58 -14.52 12.09
N ILE A 334 12.00 -13.46 12.79
CA ILE A 334 12.91 -13.56 13.95
C ILE A 334 12.30 -14.47 15.02
N ILE A 335 11.02 -14.28 15.33
CA ILE A 335 10.29 -15.09 16.30
C ILE A 335 10.26 -16.56 15.88
N GLN A 336 9.84 -16.86 14.64
CA GLN A 336 9.72 -18.23 14.13
C GLN A 336 11.08 -18.96 14.11
N ARG A 337 12.17 -18.29 13.72
CA ARG A 337 13.51 -18.90 13.77
C ARG A 337 13.96 -19.21 15.19
N ARG A 338 13.76 -18.28 16.12
CA ARG A 338 14.25 -18.47 17.49
C ARG A 338 13.47 -19.52 18.28
N ILE A 339 12.22 -19.81 17.90
CA ILE A 339 11.47 -20.96 18.43
C ILE A 339 11.81 -22.29 17.73
N GLY A 340 12.83 -22.32 16.86
CA GLY A 340 13.37 -23.52 16.24
C GLY A 340 12.69 -23.94 14.94
N ARG A 341 11.95 -23.05 14.27
CA ARG A 341 11.32 -23.32 12.97
C ARG A 341 12.12 -22.70 11.84
N LEU A 342 12.07 -23.32 10.65
CA LEU A 342 12.74 -22.82 9.44
C LEU A 342 14.26 -22.62 9.62
N ASN A 343 14.88 -23.37 10.54
CA ASN A 343 16.32 -23.29 10.83
C ASN A 343 17.19 -23.70 9.64
N ASP A 344 16.67 -24.58 8.78
CA ASP A 344 17.37 -25.10 7.60
C ASP A 344 17.51 -24.04 6.49
N ILE A 345 16.71 -22.98 6.53
CA ILE A 345 16.77 -21.88 5.57
C ILE A 345 17.88 -20.92 6.01
N LEU A 346 18.82 -20.57 5.15
CA LEU A 346 19.86 -19.58 5.45
C LEU A 346 19.49 -18.22 4.83
N PRO A 347 19.12 -17.21 5.64
CA PRO A 347 18.80 -15.89 5.11
C PRO A 347 20.06 -15.22 4.54
N THR A 348 19.85 -14.29 3.63
CA THR A 348 20.90 -13.44 3.01
C THR A 348 21.52 -12.43 3.99
N PHE A 349 20.92 -12.25 5.16
CA PHE A 349 21.26 -11.24 6.16
C PHE A 349 21.27 -11.82 7.59
N ASP A 350 21.98 -11.15 8.49
CA ASP A 350 22.01 -11.51 9.90
C ASP A 350 20.71 -11.12 10.63
N LEU A 351 20.31 -11.91 11.63
CA LEU A 351 19.06 -11.67 12.37
C LEU A 351 19.11 -10.44 13.27
N GLN A 352 20.28 -10.13 13.84
CA GLN A 352 20.46 -8.92 14.63
C GLN A 352 20.42 -7.69 13.71
N GLU A 353 21.11 -7.76 12.56
CA GLU A 353 21.07 -6.68 11.57
C GLU A 353 19.65 -6.38 11.06
N LEU A 354 18.87 -7.43 10.77
CA LEU A 354 17.47 -7.27 10.38
C LEU A 354 16.65 -6.61 11.51
N PHE A 355 16.86 -7.03 12.75
CA PHE A 355 16.16 -6.47 13.91
C PHE A 355 16.47 -4.98 14.10
N ASP A 356 17.74 -4.59 14.05
CA ASP A 356 18.19 -3.21 14.26
C ASP A 356 17.66 -2.27 13.15
N THR A 357 17.64 -2.78 11.92
CA THR A 357 17.04 -2.08 10.77
C THR A 357 15.53 -1.90 10.96
N ALA A 358 14.82 -2.96 11.33
CA ALA A 358 13.38 -2.91 11.58
C ALA A 358 13.01 -1.96 12.73
N GLU A 359 13.79 -1.97 13.82
CA GLU A 359 13.60 -1.05 14.95
C GLU A 359 13.75 0.41 14.52
N THR A 360 14.80 0.71 13.74
CA THR A 360 15.04 2.07 13.23
C THR A 360 13.88 2.54 12.34
N VAL A 361 13.45 1.69 11.40
CA VAL A 361 12.32 2.01 10.51
C VAL A 361 11.01 2.17 11.28
N GLN A 362 10.75 1.34 12.29
CA GLN A 362 9.57 1.47 13.15
C GLN A 362 9.54 2.81 13.90
N MET A 363 10.68 3.28 14.41
CA MET A 363 10.79 4.59 15.06
C MET A 363 10.44 5.73 14.09
N HIS A 364 10.94 5.67 12.85
CA HIS A 364 10.60 6.65 11.82
C HIS A 364 9.12 6.59 11.43
N LEU A 365 8.56 5.39 11.26
CA LEU A 365 7.14 5.19 10.99
C LEU A 365 6.31 5.84 12.11
N ALA A 366 6.58 5.54 13.38
CA ALA A 366 5.88 6.11 14.52
C ALA A 366 5.95 7.65 14.58
N THR A 367 7.08 8.23 14.16
CA THR A 367 7.27 9.69 14.12
C THR A 367 6.44 10.35 13.04
N VAL A 368 6.50 9.83 11.82
CA VAL A 368 5.75 10.33 10.66
C VAL A 368 4.25 10.16 10.86
N THR A 369 3.84 9.15 11.61
CA THR A 369 2.44 8.81 11.76
C THR A 369 1.76 9.37 13.01
N ARG A 370 2.46 10.18 13.80
CA ARG A 370 1.98 10.72 15.09
C ARG A 370 0.64 11.47 14.98
N SER A 371 0.33 12.05 13.82
CA SER A 371 -0.90 12.81 13.55
C SER A 371 -2.04 12.02 12.88
N ASN A 372 -1.85 10.73 12.52
CA ASN A 372 -2.81 9.96 11.72
C ASN A 372 -3.37 8.75 12.51
N ALA A 373 -4.69 8.76 12.78
CA ALA A 373 -5.36 7.81 13.68
C ALA A 373 -5.18 6.30 13.40
N PRO A 374 -5.25 5.78 12.14
CA PRO A 374 -5.03 4.35 11.87
C PRO A 374 -3.63 3.86 12.27
N ASN A 375 -2.66 4.77 12.31
CA ASN A 375 -1.27 4.43 12.53
C ASN A 375 -0.90 4.30 14.01
N LEU A 376 -1.75 4.75 14.93
CA LEU A 376 -1.62 4.42 16.36
C LEU A 376 -1.75 2.90 16.58
N ARG A 377 -2.56 2.22 15.77
CA ARG A 377 -2.75 0.77 15.87
C ARG A 377 -1.58 -0.02 15.29
N TYR A 378 -0.96 0.47 14.22
CA TYR A 378 0.32 -0.10 13.76
C TYR A 378 1.35 -0.08 14.88
N SER A 379 1.50 1.04 15.59
CA SER A 379 2.46 1.16 16.70
C SER A 379 2.21 0.18 17.83
N ILE A 380 0.94 -0.11 18.17
CA ILE A 380 0.60 -1.11 19.19
C ILE A 380 1.04 -2.51 18.75
N ILE A 381 0.60 -2.95 17.57
CA ILE A 381 0.93 -4.29 17.05
C ILE A 381 2.43 -4.46 16.88
N LEU A 382 3.09 -3.49 16.24
CA LEU A 382 4.53 -3.53 16.01
C LEU A 382 5.30 -3.47 17.32
N GLY A 383 4.80 -2.75 18.35
CA GLY A 383 5.39 -2.74 19.68
C GLY A 383 5.40 -4.12 20.33
N GLU A 384 4.28 -4.86 20.26
CA GLU A 384 4.21 -6.23 20.79
C GLU A 384 5.13 -7.19 20.01
N LEU A 385 5.09 -7.14 18.68
CA LEU A 385 5.96 -7.95 17.82
C LEU A 385 7.45 -7.68 18.10
N GLN A 386 7.82 -6.41 18.24
CA GLN A 386 9.18 -5.98 18.53
C GLN A 386 9.64 -6.47 19.90
N GLN A 387 8.79 -6.36 20.93
CA GLN A 387 9.11 -6.84 22.28
C GLN A 387 9.34 -8.35 22.29
N GLU A 388 8.47 -9.12 21.62
CA GLU A 388 8.61 -10.56 21.54
C GLU A 388 9.85 -10.97 20.72
N ALA A 389 10.10 -10.32 19.58
CA ALA A 389 11.31 -10.53 18.78
C ALA A 389 12.59 -10.25 19.59
N ARG A 390 12.61 -9.15 20.36
CA ARG A 390 13.73 -8.81 21.26
C ARG A 390 13.92 -9.85 22.36
N ARG A 391 12.82 -10.32 22.97
CA ARG A 391 12.85 -11.34 24.04
C ARG A 391 13.51 -12.63 23.54
N VAL A 392 13.11 -13.13 22.37
CA VAL A 392 13.66 -14.37 21.83
C VAL A 392 15.10 -14.23 21.32
N LEU A 393 15.49 -13.05 20.82
CA LEU A 393 16.88 -12.76 20.47
C LEU A 393 17.79 -12.80 21.70
N ASN A 394 17.37 -12.15 22.79
CA ASN A 394 18.17 -12.07 24.03
C ASN A 394 18.27 -13.41 24.76
N THR A 395 17.22 -14.23 24.73
CA THR A 395 17.20 -15.55 25.39
C THR A 395 18.24 -16.51 24.79
N ALA A 396 18.55 -16.37 23.49
CA ALA A 396 19.59 -17.17 22.83
C ALA A 396 21.01 -16.76 23.24
N ASN A 397 21.25 -15.48 23.56
CA ASN A 397 22.56 -15.00 24.04
C ASN A 397 22.87 -15.43 25.49
N THR A 398 21.90 -15.98 26.22
CA THR A 398 22.09 -16.44 27.61
C THR A 398 22.31 -17.95 27.73
N GLN A 399 22.23 -18.71 26.63
CA GLN A 399 22.56 -20.14 26.61
C GLN A 399 24.06 -20.38 26.41
N VAL A 400 24.87 -19.97 27.39
CA VAL A 400 26.16 -20.61 27.64
C VAL A 400 25.85 -21.95 28.34
N PRO A 401 26.43 -23.10 27.94
CA PRO A 401 26.13 -24.37 28.59
C PRO A 401 26.60 -24.31 30.05
N LYS A 402 25.67 -24.14 30.99
CA LYS A 402 25.91 -24.42 32.40
C LYS A 402 25.93 -25.94 32.55
N THR A 403 27.11 -26.47 32.85
CA THR A 403 27.31 -27.80 33.41
C THR A 403 26.33 -28.02 34.57
N PRO A 404 25.69 -29.19 34.68
CA PRO A 404 24.74 -29.44 35.75
C PRO A 404 25.50 -29.59 37.05
N MET A 405 25.30 -28.64 37.98
CA MET A 405 25.71 -28.81 39.37
C MET A 405 24.47 -28.75 40.26
N GLU A 406 24.49 -29.67 41.21
CA GLU A 406 23.39 -30.27 41.95
C GLU A 406 22.48 -29.32 42.74
N CYS A 407 21.29 -29.88 42.98
CA CYS A 407 20.18 -29.35 43.75
C CYS A 407 20.52 -29.22 45.24
N SER A 408 20.16 -28.10 45.87
CA SER A 408 19.81 -28.07 47.30
C SER A 408 18.81 -26.95 47.53
N GLY A 409 17.61 -27.32 47.99
CA GLY A 409 16.51 -26.41 48.22
C GLY A 409 16.68 -25.53 49.46
N GLN A 410 15.88 -24.47 49.49
CA GLN A 410 15.32 -23.92 50.72
C GLN A 410 14.14 -23.01 50.36
N GLU A 411 13.01 -23.33 50.97
CA GLU A 411 11.85 -22.45 51.10
C GLU A 411 12.27 -21.19 51.86
N ASP A 412 11.84 -20.01 51.41
CA ASP A 412 11.37 -19.02 52.37
C ASP A 412 10.37 -18.02 51.78
N SER A 413 9.51 -17.57 52.68
CA SER A 413 8.34 -16.73 52.53
C SER A 413 8.66 -15.23 52.74
N GLY A 414 7.91 -14.30 52.11
CA GLY A 414 8.01 -12.88 52.48
C GLY A 414 7.54 -11.82 51.47
N VAL A 415 6.26 -11.47 51.54
CA VAL A 415 5.64 -10.12 51.53
C VAL A 415 6.17 -8.99 50.60
N MET A 416 5.24 -8.53 49.74
CA MET A 416 4.94 -7.17 49.21
C MET A 416 5.97 -6.04 49.36
N THR A 417 6.24 -5.35 48.24
CA THR A 417 5.97 -3.90 48.17
C THR A 417 5.65 -3.44 46.75
N ASP A 418 4.60 -2.64 46.69
CA ASP A 418 3.93 -2.04 45.56
C ASP A 418 4.69 -0.80 45.09
N MET A 419 4.85 -0.62 43.77
CA MET A 419 5.16 0.69 43.20
C MET A 419 4.48 0.82 41.83
N SER A 420 3.22 1.23 41.92
CA SER A 420 2.42 1.68 40.79
C SER A 420 3.00 2.96 40.18
N MET A 421 3.16 2.94 38.85
CA MET A 421 3.21 4.14 38.02
C MET A 421 1.94 4.14 37.17
N THR A 422 1.03 5.03 37.54
CA THR A 422 -0.27 5.28 36.92
C THR A 422 -0.10 5.74 35.47
N ALA A 423 -0.40 4.86 34.52
CA ALA A 423 -0.72 5.25 33.14
C ALA A 423 -2.23 5.52 33.04
N LEU A 424 -2.58 6.64 32.40
CA LEU A 424 -3.95 7.09 32.14
C LEU A 424 -4.78 6.03 31.39
N PRO A 425 -6.06 5.82 31.74
CA PRO A 425 -6.90 4.81 31.09
C PRO A 425 -7.39 5.34 29.73
N GLY A 426 -6.73 4.93 28.65
CA GLY A 426 -7.35 4.89 27.32
C GLY A 426 -8.02 3.53 27.16
N GLU A 427 -9.34 3.51 26.95
CA GLU A 427 -10.11 2.29 26.69
C GLU A 427 -9.46 1.48 25.56
N THR A 428 -8.97 0.28 25.89
CA THR A 428 -8.62 -0.72 24.89
C THR A 428 -9.93 -1.11 24.16
N PRO A 429 -9.98 -1.06 22.82
CA PRO A 429 -11.17 -1.47 22.09
C PRO A 429 -11.55 -2.90 22.46
N SER A 430 -12.78 -3.08 22.94
CA SER A 430 -13.32 -4.36 23.38
C SER A 430 -13.33 -5.37 22.22
N GLY A 431 -12.35 -6.27 22.22
CA GLY A 431 -12.17 -7.29 21.19
C GLY A 431 -10.73 -7.77 21.02
N TRP A 432 -9.74 -7.05 21.55
CA TRP A 432 -8.33 -7.44 21.47
C TRP A 432 -7.85 -8.07 22.79
N SER A 433 -7.49 -9.34 22.78
CA SER A 433 -7.01 -10.06 23.97
C SER A 433 -5.51 -9.86 24.25
N GLY A 434 -4.77 -9.13 23.41
CA GLY A 434 -3.35 -8.77 23.60
C GLY A 434 -2.41 -9.97 23.80
N ARG A 435 -2.88 -11.20 23.54
CA ARG A 435 -2.11 -12.43 23.65
C ARG A 435 -2.19 -13.13 22.32
N PHE A 436 -1.29 -12.78 21.42
CA PHE A 436 -0.97 -13.66 20.32
C PHE A 436 -0.32 -14.92 20.92
N ASP A 437 -0.91 -16.10 20.68
CA ASP A 437 -0.13 -17.34 20.68
C ASP A 437 0.77 -17.30 19.43
N PHE A 438 1.83 -16.49 19.53
CA PHE A 438 2.82 -16.20 18.48
C PHE A 438 3.39 -17.41 17.75
N PRO A 439 3.48 -18.63 18.32
CA PRO A 439 4.05 -19.73 17.57
C PRO A 439 3.22 -20.13 16.34
N LEU A 440 1.89 -20.01 16.37
CA LEU A 440 1.05 -20.87 15.53
C LEU A 440 -0.35 -20.36 15.13
N ASP A 441 -0.74 -19.11 15.40
CA ASP A 441 -2.05 -18.63 14.93
C ASP A 441 -2.11 -18.67 13.39
N PRO A 442 -2.92 -19.57 12.79
CA PRO A 442 -3.00 -19.71 11.34
C PRO A 442 -3.60 -18.47 10.66
N ASN A 443 -4.26 -17.60 11.42
CA ASN A 443 -4.88 -16.37 10.95
C ASN A 443 -4.06 -15.12 11.29
N LEU A 444 -2.82 -15.27 11.79
CA LEU A 444 -1.98 -14.14 12.19
C LEU A 444 -1.94 -13.04 11.12
N TRP A 445 -1.62 -13.40 9.87
CA TRP A 445 -1.53 -12.42 8.78
C TRP A 445 -2.85 -11.71 8.49
N LEU A 446 -3.98 -12.41 8.56
CA LEU A 446 -5.31 -11.82 8.37
C LEU A 446 -5.66 -10.84 9.49
N GLN A 447 -5.29 -11.16 10.73
CA GLN A 447 -5.47 -10.26 11.86
C GLN A 447 -4.58 -9.04 11.73
N LEU A 448 -3.31 -9.22 11.36
CA LEU A 448 -2.36 -8.12 11.13
C LEU A 448 -2.84 -7.15 10.04
N ASP A 449 -3.45 -7.65 8.96
CA ASP A 449 -3.99 -6.79 7.90
C ASP A 449 -5.23 -6.00 8.33
N SER A 450 -6.18 -6.67 9.00
CA SER A 450 -7.51 -6.12 9.27
C SER A 450 -7.58 -5.27 10.54
N PHE A 451 -6.77 -5.58 11.56
CA PHE A 451 -6.80 -4.93 12.86
C PHE A 451 -6.51 -3.42 12.84
N PRO A 452 -5.55 -2.92 12.04
CA PRO A 452 -5.33 -1.47 11.92
C PRO A 452 -6.59 -0.69 11.52
N PHE A 453 -7.56 -1.36 10.87
CA PHE A 453 -8.76 -0.74 10.33
C PHE A 453 -10.07 -1.24 10.97
N SER A 454 -10.01 -2.12 11.98
CA SER A 454 -11.20 -2.62 12.71
C SER A 454 -11.86 -1.52 13.56
N LYS A 455 -13.04 -1.72 14.14
CA LYS A 455 -13.66 -0.69 14.98
C LYS A 455 -12.99 -0.61 16.35
#